data_AF-A0A9Q4FUT8-F1
#
_entry.id   AF-A0A9Q4FUT8-F1
#
_cell.length_a   1.000
_cell.length_b   1.000
_cell.length_c   1.000
_cell.angle_alpha   90.00
_cell.angle_beta   90.00
_cell.angle_gamma   90.00
#
_symmetry.space_group_name_H-M   'P 1'
#
loop_
_entity.id
_entity.type
_entity.pdbx_description
1 polymer ?
#
loop_
_entity_poly.entity_id
_entity_poly.type
_entity_poly.pdbx_seq_one_letter_code
_entity_poly.pdbx_strand_id
1 'polypeptide(L)'
;MTAEMTMTDNLLSSLGLDRPETGDDAVVPFTLDKLDTRGRIVRLGTALDTILSRHDYPLPVARLLGEAVVLSALIGSSLKFEGRFILQTQTDGPVNLIVVDFDAPDSMRGYARFDHDALLKAAEAGKTSPADLLGKGHLAMTIDQGAHTERYQGIVALDGSSLEDVAHAYFMQSEQIPTQVRLAVAQMSTRGDHRPRWRAGGMLIQHLPPNGLSMMADLPGDGNFNNPNSADPDFVEADGWAEAKALLGTVGDLELTDPDLSPERLMFRLYHETGVRVFPPQDLVERCTCSADRIEDMLANSFSEQERQDMAVNGEIEVVCEFCSAAYRFNPHHFH
;
A
#
# COMPACT_ATOMS: atom_id res chain seq x y z
N MET A 1 34.87 28.78 12.90
CA MET A 1 34.86 27.36 12.49
C MET A 1 34.12 26.45 13.46
N THR A 2 34.25 26.57 14.79
CA THR A 2 33.50 25.70 15.72
C THR A 2 32.00 26.02 15.82
N ALA A 3 31.61 27.29 15.88
CA ALA A 3 30.19 27.67 16.04
C ALA A 3 29.31 27.43 14.80
N GLU A 4 29.85 27.55 13.58
CA GLU A 4 29.12 27.20 12.35
C GLU A 4 28.90 25.69 12.22
N MET A 5 29.90 24.86 12.55
CA MET A 5 29.73 23.39 12.60
C MET A 5 28.66 22.97 13.61
N THR A 6 28.62 23.57 14.80
CA THR A 6 27.59 23.21 15.80
C THR A 6 26.18 23.66 15.40
N MET A 7 26.06 24.75 14.64
CA MET A 7 24.77 25.22 14.11
C MET A 7 24.27 24.33 12.95
N THR A 8 25.16 23.89 12.07
CA THR A 8 24.81 22.98 10.96
C THR A 8 24.47 21.58 11.45
N ASP A 9 25.20 21.03 12.43
CA ASP A 9 24.86 19.74 13.06
C ASP A 9 23.51 19.79 13.76
N ASN A 10 23.18 20.89 14.45
CA ASN A 10 21.86 21.08 15.05
C ASN A 10 20.74 21.18 14.01
N LEU A 11 20.98 21.82 12.86
CA LEU A 11 19.98 21.95 11.81
C LEU A 11 19.72 20.60 11.12
N LEU A 12 20.78 19.87 10.74
CA LEU A 12 20.66 18.55 10.12
C LEU A 12 19.93 17.55 11.02
N SER A 13 20.26 17.54 12.32
CA SER A 13 19.58 16.70 13.30
C SER A 13 18.10 17.10 13.49
N SER A 14 17.80 18.40 13.52
CA SER A 14 16.40 18.88 13.62
C SER A 14 15.53 18.57 12.40
N LEU A 15 16.17 18.31 11.25
CA LEU A 15 15.52 17.91 10.00
C LEU A 15 15.56 16.39 9.78
N GLY A 16 16.22 15.63 10.67
CA GLY A 16 16.37 14.17 10.56
C GLY A 16 17.28 13.72 9.40
N LEU A 17 18.20 14.58 8.97
CA LEU A 17 19.15 14.36 7.86
C LEU A 17 20.57 14.01 8.35
N ASP A 18 20.76 13.80 9.64
CA ASP A 18 22.02 13.41 10.30
C ASP A 18 22.25 11.89 10.32
N ARG A 19 21.49 11.15 9.51
CA ARG A 19 21.48 9.68 9.46
C ARG A 19 21.73 9.15 8.05
N PRO A 20 22.10 7.87 7.90
CA PRO A 20 22.19 7.23 6.60
C PRO A 20 20.87 7.33 5.83
N GLU A 21 20.96 7.48 4.50
CA GLU A 21 19.80 7.46 3.63
C GLU A 21 19.06 6.12 3.73
N THR A 22 17.73 6.19 3.71
CA THR A 22 16.91 4.99 3.83
C THR A 22 16.96 4.17 2.54
N GLY A 23 17.13 2.86 2.70
CA GLY A 23 17.14 1.90 1.59
C GLY A 23 15.75 1.44 1.18
N ASP A 24 15.67 0.21 0.70
CA ASP A 24 14.42 -0.47 0.40
C ASP A 24 13.77 -1.08 1.64
N ASP A 25 12.50 -1.45 1.46
CA ASP A 25 11.66 -2.15 2.41
C ASP A 25 11.49 -1.35 3.71
N ALA A 26 11.22 -0.04 3.55
CA ALA A 26 10.99 0.88 4.66
C ALA A 26 10.04 2.02 4.29
N VAL A 27 9.27 2.48 5.29
CA VAL A 27 8.48 3.70 5.24
C VAL A 27 9.22 4.81 5.97
N VAL A 28 9.33 5.98 5.35
CA VAL A 28 9.90 7.19 5.96
C VAL A 28 8.78 8.22 6.14
N PRO A 29 8.38 8.52 7.39
CA PRO A 29 7.46 9.62 7.67
C PRO A 29 8.18 10.96 7.56
N PHE A 30 7.46 12.01 7.15
CA PHE A 30 7.96 13.37 7.07
C PHE A 30 6.87 14.42 7.36
N THR A 31 7.28 15.65 7.65
CA THR A 31 6.40 16.83 7.70
C THR A 31 6.95 17.98 6.86
N LEU A 32 6.04 18.75 6.31
CA LEU A 32 6.26 20.00 5.60
C LEU A 32 5.61 21.10 6.44
N ASP A 33 6.31 21.53 7.50
CA ASP A 33 5.75 22.41 8.53
C ASP A 33 5.22 23.74 7.96
N LYS A 34 5.82 24.26 6.89
CA LYS A 34 5.36 25.51 6.23
C LYS A 34 4.17 25.31 5.28
N LEU A 35 3.86 24.06 4.91
CA LEU A 35 2.76 23.70 4.00
C LEU A 35 1.61 23.01 4.74
N ASP A 36 1.65 23.00 6.07
CA ASP A 36 0.65 22.35 6.91
C ASP A 36 0.36 20.92 6.43
N THR A 37 1.42 20.18 6.08
CA THR A 37 1.30 18.87 5.43
C THR A 37 2.17 17.85 6.15
N ARG A 38 1.62 16.67 6.40
CA ARG A 38 2.39 15.48 6.80
C ARG A 38 2.41 14.48 5.67
N GLY A 39 3.43 13.65 5.60
CA GLY A 39 3.48 12.62 4.57
C GLY A 39 4.32 11.42 4.96
N ARG A 40 4.27 10.44 4.09
CA ARG A 40 5.03 9.19 4.15
C ARG A 40 5.50 8.86 2.75
N ILE A 41 6.72 8.37 2.65
CA ILE A 41 7.25 7.78 1.44
C ILE A 41 7.65 6.35 1.78
N VAL A 42 7.34 5.41 0.90
CA VAL A 42 7.75 4.00 1.03
C VAL A 42 8.56 3.61 -0.18
N ARG A 43 9.59 2.80 0.05
CA ARG A 43 10.29 2.05 -0.99
C ARG A 43 10.22 0.57 -0.64
N LEU A 44 9.82 -0.24 -1.60
CA LEU A 44 9.78 -1.70 -1.49
C LEU A 44 10.68 -2.31 -2.56
N GLY A 45 11.57 -3.20 -2.14
CA GLY A 45 12.48 -3.94 -3.00
C GLY A 45 12.30 -5.43 -2.76
N THR A 46 13.07 -5.99 -1.83
CA THR A 46 13.12 -7.44 -1.60
C THR A 46 11.80 -7.98 -1.07
N ALA A 47 11.12 -7.23 -0.20
CA ALA A 47 9.82 -7.64 0.32
C ALA A 47 8.79 -7.79 -0.81
N LEU A 48 8.68 -6.77 -1.67
CA LEU A 48 7.76 -6.81 -2.80
C LEU A 48 8.16 -7.88 -3.84
N ASP A 49 9.45 -7.97 -4.18
CA ASP A 49 9.94 -9.01 -5.11
C ASP A 49 9.57 -10.40 -4.60
N THR A 50 9.66 -10.64 -3.30
CA THR A 50 9.26 -11.91 -2.68
C THR A 50 7.75 -12.14 -2.79
N ILE A 51 6.90 -11.15 -2.49
CA ILE A 51 5.44 -11.26 -2.64
C ILE A 51 5.07 -11.62 -4.08
N LEU A 52 5.59 -10.87 -5.04
CA LEU A 52 5.21 -10.99 -6.44
C LEU A 52 5.82 -12.22 -7.13
N SER A 53 6.92 -12.77 -6.62
CA SER A 53 7.59 -13.93 -7.23
C SER A 53 7.07 -15.28 -6.76
N ARG A 54 6.20 -15.31 -5.72
CA ARG A 54 5.55 -16.54 -5.23
C ARG A 54 4.50 -17.09 -6.18
N HIS A 55 3.99 -16.21 -7.01
CA HIS A 55 2.95 -16.46 -7.98
C HIS A 55 3.50 -16.03 -9.32
N ASP A 56 3.35 -16.86 -10.35
CA ASP A 56 3.82 -16.53 -11.70
C ASP A 56 2.84 -15.54 -12.38
N TYR A 57 2.70 -14.36 -11.77
CA TYR A 57 1.75 -13.36 -12.21
C TYR A 57 2.17 -12.76 -13.56
N PRO A 58 1.23 -12.62 -14.50
CA PRO A 58 1.44 -11.79 -15.67
C PRO A 58 1.79 -10.35 -15.25
N LEU A 59 2.65 -9.68 -16.03
CA LEU A 59 3.17 -8.34 -15.70
C LEU A 59 2.10 -7.32 -15.26
N PRO A 60 0.93 -7.22 -15.92
CA PRO A 60 -0.09 -6.26 -15.50
C PRO A 60 -0.68 -6.57 -14.12
N VAL A 61 -0.89 -7.86 -13.80
CA VAL A 61 -1.42 -8.30 -12.51
C VAL A 61 -0.40 -8.06 -11.40
N ALA A 62 0.88 -8.38 -11.65
CA ALA A 62 1.95 -8.15 -10.70
C ALA A 62 2.13 -6.66 -10.36
N ARG A 63 2.02 -5.77 -11.36
CA ARG A 63 2.05 -4.31 -11.17
C ARG A 63 0.90 -3.84 -10.28
N LEU A 64 -0.33 -4.24 -10.61
CA LEU A 64 -1.51 -3.86 -9.84
C LEU A 64 -1.44 -4.36 -8.38
N LEU A 65 -1.01 -5.61 -8.16
CA LEU A 65 -0.79 -6.13 -6.81
C LEU A 65 0.30 -5.32 -6.09
N GLY A 66 1.39 -4.96 -6.78
CA GLY A 66 2.43 -4.12 -6.20
C GLY A 66 1.93 -2.74 -5.76
N GLU A 67 1.05 -2.10 -6.54
CA GLU A 67 0.43 -0.82 -6.17
C GLU A 67 -0.41 -0.97 -4.91
N ALA A 68 -1.23 -2.03 -4.83
CA ALA A 68 -2.02 -2.33 -3.63
C ALA A 68 -1.14 -2.58 -2.40
N VAL A 69 0.00 -3.26 -2.58
CA VAL A 69 0.97 -3.53 -1.52
C VAL A 69 1.63 -2.24 -1.00
N VAL A 70 2.03 -1.35 -1.91
CA VAL A 70 2.58 -0.01 -1.56
C VAL A 70 1.53 0.83 -0.84
N LEU A 71 0.30 0.87 -1.36
CA LEU A 71 -0.80 1.62 -0.76
C LEU A 71 -1.08 1.15 0.68
N SER A 72 -1.15 -0.16 0.90
CA SER A 72 -1.33 -0.74 2.23
C SER A 72 -0.16 -0.46 3.17
N ALA A 73 1.08 -0.41 2.67
CA ALA A 73 2.22 -0.02 3.49
C ALA A 73 2.15 1.45 3.93
N LEU A 74 1.76 2.36 3.02
CA LEU A 74 1.60 3.79 3.33
C LEU A 74 0.48 4.02 4.36
N ILE A 75 -0.66 3.37 4.16
CA ILE A 75 -1.83 3.50 5.05
C ILE A 75 -1.60 2.75 6.36
N GLY A 76 -1.22 1.47 6.30
CA GLY A 76 -1.04 0.60 7.47
C GLY A 76 -0.02 1.14 8.47
N SER A 77 1.12 1.64 7.97
CA SER A 77 2.11 2.29 8.82
C SER A 77 1.60 3.59 9.47
N SER A 78 0.59 4.24 8.87
CA SER A 78 0.00 5.51 9.36
C SER A 78 -0.86 5.37 10.59
N LEU A 79 -1.31 4.16 10.84
CA LEU A 79 -2.24 3.86 11.89
C LEU A 79 -1.48 3.64 13.21
N LYS A 80 -1.86 4.39 14.24
CA LYS A 80 -1.25 4.30 15.58
C LYS A 80 -1.94 3.24 16.45
N PHE A 81 -2.12 2.02 15.93
CA PHE A 81 -2.72 0.93 16.68
C PHE A 81 -1.90 -0.36 16.58
N GLU A 82 -2.11 -1.26 17.53
CA GLU A 82 -1.69 -2.66 17.43
C GLU A 82 -2.82 -3.45 16.77
N GLY A 83 -2.54 -4.10 15.64
CA GLY A 83 -3.57 -4.78 14.86
C GLY A 83 -3.24 -4.91 13.38
N ARG A 84 -4.22 -5.38 12.62
CA ARG A 84 -4.10 -5.67 11.19
C ARG A 84 -4.96 -4.73 10.37
N PHE A 85 -4.33 -4.09 9.39
CA PHE A 85 -4.98 -3.41 8.29
C PHE A 85 -5.12 -4.37 7.10
N ILE A 86 -6.30 -4.40 6.49
CA ILE A 86 -6.60 -5.26 5.34
C ILE A 86 -7.15 -4.36 4.23
N LEU A 87 -6.46 -4.34 3.09
CA LEU A 87 -6.98 -3.78 1.86
C LEU A 87 -7.48 -4.93 1.00
N GLN A 88 -8.75 -4.89 0.63
CA GLN A 88 -9.37 -5.89 -0.21
C GLN A 88 -10.12 -5.24 -1.37
N THR A 89 -9.91 -5.73 -2.59
CA THR A 89 -10.77 -5.37 -3.73
C THR A 89 -11.62 -6.57 -4.11
N GLN A 90 -12.87 -6.33 -4.51
CA GLN A 90 -13.71 -7.33 -5.15
C GLN A 90 -14.41 -6.71 -6.34
N THR A 91 -14.13 -7.25 -7.53
CA THR A 91 -14.50 -6.60 -8.78
C THR A 91 -14.90 -7.58 -9.87
N ASP A 92 -15.48 -7.05 -10.95
CA ASP A 92 -15.87 -7.77 -12.15
C ASP A 92 -14.81 -7.75 -13.28
N GLY A 93 -13.68 -7.08 -13.05
CA GLY A 93 -12.56 -7.02 -13.99
C GLY A 93 -11.73 -8.31 -14.06
N PRO A 94 -10.75 -8.38 -14.98
CA PRO A 94 -9.82 -9.50 -15.09
C PRO A 94 -9.14 -9.89 -13.77
N VAL A 95 -8.85 -8.93 -12.90
CA VAL A 95 -8.36 -9.16 -11.54
C VAL A 95 -9.53 -8.99 -10.58
N ASN A 96 -10.11 -10.11 -10.14
CA ASN A 96 -11.38 -10.11 -9.42
C ASN A 96 -11.25 -9.99 -7.89
N LEU A 97 -10.06 -10.24 -7.36
CA LEU A 97 -9.77 -10.15 -5.93
C LEU A 97 -8.32 -9.75 -5.73
N ILE A 98 -8.09 -8.72 -4.94
CA ILE A 98 -6.79 -8.41 -4.34
C ILE A 98 -7.00 -8.39 -2.84
N VAL A 99 -6.09 -9.01 -2.09
CA VAL A 99 -6.04 -8.92 -0.64
C VAL A 99 -4.62 -8.59 -0.24
N VAL A 100 -4.46 -7.51 0.52
CA VAL A 100 -3.19 -7.13 1.12
C VAL A 100 -3.41 -6.95 2.61
N ASP A 101 -2.60 -7.67 3.39
CA ASP A 101 -2.55 -7.51 4.83
C ASP A 101 -1.32 -6.73 5.22
N PHE A 102 -1.52 -5.79 6.14
CA PHE A 102 -0.47 -5.14 6.90
C PHE A 102 -0.73 -5.41 8.38
N ASP A 103 0.10 -6.22 9.01
CA ASP A 103 0.05 -6.55 10.43
C ASP A 103 1.09 -5.68 11.15
N ALA A 104 0.61 -4.75 11.97
CA ALA A 104 1.47 -3.82 12.66
C ALA A 104 2.41 -4.59 13.63
N PRO A 105 3.69 -4.21 13.72
CA PRO A 105 4.26 -2.97 13.20
C PRO A 105 4.81 -3.03 11.78
N ASP A 106 5.23 -4.18 11.24
CA ASP A 106 6.14 -4.22 10.08
C ASP A 106 5.78 -5.26 9.02
N SER A 107 4.81 -6.13 9.31
CA SER A 107 4.59 -7.35 8.54
C SER A 107 3.58 -7.13 7.42
N MET A 108 3.90 -7.57 6.22
CA MET A 108 3.00 -7.45 5.07
C MET A 108 2.96 -8.70 4.20
N ARG A 109 1.81 -8.92 3.55
CA ARG A 109 1.63 -9.95 2.53
C ARG A 109 0.53 -9.53 1.56
N GLY A 110 0.62 -10.02 0.33
CA GLY A 110 -0.34 -9.70 -0.72
C GLY A 110 -0.68 -10.91 -1.56
N TYR A 111 -1.90 -10.95 -2.08
CA TYR A 111 -2.39 -11.94 -3.01
C TYR A 111 -3.34 -11.30 -4.00
N ALA A 112 -3.26 -11.72 -5.25
CA ALA A 112 -4.21 -11.38 -6.29
C ALA A 112 -4.75 -12.66 -6.97
N ARG A 113 -6.05 -12.67 -7.24
CA ARG A 113 -6.72 -13.68 -8.06
C ARG A 113 -7.22 -13.02 -9.34
N PHE A 114 -7.00 -13.69 -10.45
CA PHE A 114 -7.35 -13.19 -11.77
C PHE A 114 -7.89 -14.30 -12.66
N ASP A 115 -8.69 -13.90 -13.67
CA ASP A 115 -9.17 -14.77 -14.73
C ASP A 115 -8.22 -14.67 -15.93
N HIS A 116 -7.61 -15.80 -16.29
CA HIS A 116 -6.62 -15.88 -17.36
C HIS A 116 -7.20 -15.50 -18.73
N ASP A 117 -8.40 -15.99 -19.06
CA ASP A 117 -9.03 -15.75 -20.36
C ASP A 117 -9.51 -14.31 -20.49
N ALA A 118 -10.04 -13.74 -19.40
CA ALA A 118 -10.42 -12.32 -19.35
C ALA A 118 -9.19 -11.41 -19.50
N LEU A 119 -8.08 -11.76 -18.84
CA LEU A 119 -6.83 -11.02 -18.93
C LEU A 119 -6.23 -11.05 -20.34
N LEU A 120 -6.23 -12.21 -21.00
CA LEU A 120 -5.75 -12.33 -22.38
C LEU A 120 -6.54 -11.43 -23.34
N LYS A 121 -7.88 -11.44 -23.23
CA LYS A 121 -8.75 -10.56 -24.04
C LYS A 121 -8.49 -9.09 -23.75
N ALA A 122 -8.29 -8.73 -22.48
CA ALA A 122 -7.96 -7.36 -22.09
C ALA A 122 -6.61 -6.92 -22.66
N ALA A 123 -5.60 -7.82 -22.65
CA ALA A 123 -4.30 -7.58 -23.24
C ALA A 123 -4.35 -7.40 -24.76
N GLU A 124 -5.11 -8.23 -25.49
CA GLU A 124 -5.33 -8.08 -26.93
C GLU A 124 -6.02 -6.76 -27.29
N ALA A 125 -6.90 -6.27 -26.41
CA ALA A 125 -7.57 -4.99 -26.56
C ALA A 125 -6.74 -3.78 -26.09
N GLY A 126 -5.52 -3.99 -25.58
CA GLY A 126 -4.67 -2.94 -25.01
C GLY A 126 -5.16 -2.36 -23.67
N LYS A 127 -6.11 -3.02 -23.01
CA LYS A 127 -6.75 -2.59 -21.75
C LYS A 127 -6.09 -3.26 -20.55
N THR A 128 -4.84 -2.87 -20.27
CA THR A 128 -4.02 -3.47 -19.20
C THR A 128 -3.64 -2.46 -18.12
N SER A 129 -4.31 -1.31 -18.10
CA SER A 129 -4.13 -0.34 -17.01
C SER A 129 -4.68 -0.91 -15.69
N PRO A 130 -4.19 -0.47 -14.52
CA PRO A 130 -4.74 -0.85 -13.22
C PRO A 130 -6.27 -0.73 -13.13
N ALA A 131 -6.81 0.38 -13.66
CA ALA A 131 -8.24 0.64 -13.72
C ALA A 131 -9.01 -0.35 -14.62
N ASP A 132 -8.47 -0.70 -15.79
CA ASP A 132 -9.09 -1.69 -16.69
C ASP A 132 -9.12 -3.09 -16.06
N LEU A 133 -8.06 -3.45 -15.34
CA LEU A 133 -7.92 -4.76 -14.71
C LEU A 133 -8.85 -4.92 -13.50
N LEU A 134 -9.06 -3.85 -12.75
CA LEU A 134 -10.03 -3.82 -11.66
C LEU A 134 -11.45 -3.76 -12.20
N GLY A 135 -11.75 -2.96 -13.22
CA GLY A 135 -13.12 -2.79 -13.73
C GLY A 135 -14.02 -2.10 -12.71
N LYS A 136 -15.19 -2.68 -12.44
CA LYS A 136 -16.17 -2.17 -11.47
C LYS A 136 -16.25 -3.07 -10.24
N GLY A 137 -16.50 -2.47 -9.09
CA GLY A 137 -16.66 -3.22 -7.85
C GLY A 137 -16.49 -2.32 -6.64
N HIS A 138 -15.78 -2.81 -5.63
CA HIS A 138 -15.50 -2.04 -4.44
C HIS A 138 -14.13 -2.37 -3.86
N LEU A 139 -13.55 -1.38 -3.19
CA LEU A 139 -12.39 -1.50 -2.33
C LEU A 139 -12.85 -1.38 -0.89
N ALA A 140 -12.56 -2.38 -0.07
CA ALA A 140 -12.78 -2.40 1.35
C ALA A 140 -11.45 -2.23 2.09
N MET A 141 -11.39 -1.26 2.99
CA MET A 141 -10.30 -1.07 3.94
C MET A 141 -10.80 -1.46 5.32
N THR A 142 -10.19 -2.47 5.92
CA THR A 142 -10.60 -3.02 7.21
C THR A 142 -9.48 -2.84 8.24
N ILE A 143 -9.84 -2.37 9.41
CA ILE A 143 -8.98 -2.22 10.57
C ILE A 143 -9.47 -3.20 11.64
N ASP A 144 -8.62 -4.17 11.97
CA ASP A 144 -8.87 -5.17 13.02
C ASP A 144 -7.83 -4.99 14.14
N GLN A 145 -8.27 -4.49 15.30
CA GLN A 145 -7.42 -4.30 16.49
C GLN A 145 -7.51 -5.50 17.47
N GLY A 146 -8.09 -6.63 17.03
CA GLY A 146 -8.16 -7.87 17.79
C GLY A 146 -9.53 -8.16 18.42
N ALA A 147 -9.57 -9.25 19.20
CA ALA A 147 -10.82 -9.90 19.64
C ALA A 147 -11.72 -9.08 20.58
N HIS A 148 -11.21 -7.98 21.14
CA HIS A 148 -11.95 -7.12 22.08
C HIS A 148 -12.32 -5.76 21.48
N THR A 149 -12.10 -5.58 20.18
CA THR A 149 -12.38 -4.33 19.46
C THR A 149 -13.31 -4.60 18.30
N GLU A 150 -14.20 -3.66 18.01
CA GLU A 150 -15.03 -3.73 16.82
C GLU A 150 -14.16 -3.49 15.58
N ARG A 151 -14.33 -4.36 14.58
CA ARG A 151 -13.69 -4.19 13.28
C ARG A 151 -14.30 -3.00 12.57
N TYR A 152 -13.46 -2.04 12.22
CA TYR A 152 -13.87 -0.92 11.38
C TYR A 152 -13.64 -1.28 9.91
N GLN A 153 -14.64 -1.06 9.06
CA GLN A 153 -14.53 -1.32 7.64
C GLN A 153 -15.13 -0.14 6.85
N GLY A 154 -14.29 0.52 6.05
CA GLY A 154 -14.75 1.51 5.08
C GLY A 154 -14.72 0.93 3.67
N ILE A 155 -15.76 1.21 2.87
CA ILE A 155 -15.94 0.67 1.52
C ILE A 155 -16.10 1.81 0.54
N VAL A 156 -15.36 1.76 -0.56
CA VAL A 156 -15.41 2.74 -1.66
C VAL A 156 -15.70 2.03 -2.97
N ALA A 157 -16.55 2.63 -3.80
CA ALA A 157 -16.85 2.09 -5.12
C ALA A 157 -15.63 2.21 -6.06
N LEU A 158 -15.38 1.14 -6.82
CA LEU A 158 -14.47 1.13 -7.95
C LEU A 158 -15.31 1.25 -9.22
N ASP A 159 -15.09 2.29 -10.02
CA ASP A 159 -15.76 2.47 -11.32
C ASP A 159 -14.75 2.87 -12.41
N GLY A 160 -13.77 1.99 -12.68
CA GLY A 160 -12.70 2.28 -13.62
C GLY A 160 -11.71 3.34 -13.14
N SER A 161 -11.58 3.49 -11.81
CA SER A 161 -10.62 4.40 -11.18
C SER A 161 -9.33 3.67 -10.82
N SER A 162 -8.22 4.40 -10.70
CA SER A 162 -6.96 3.84 -10.18
C SER A 162 -7.02 3.65 -8.66
N LEU A 163 -6.08 2.88 -8.11
CA LEU A 163 -5.95 2.74 -6.65
C LEU A 163 -5.60 4.07 -5.96
N GLU A 164 -4.92 4.99 -6.66
CA GLU A 164 -4.65 6.34 -6.18
C GLU A 164 -5.95 7.12 -5.99
N ASP A 165 -6.78 7.19 -7.04
CA ASP A 165 -8.05 7.92 -7.02
C ASP A 165 -8.98 7.40 -5.91
N VAL A 166 -9.00 6.09 -5.72
CA VAL A 166 -9.84 5.43 -4.71
C VAL A 166 -9.35 5.72 -3.30
N ALA A 167 -8.03 5.77 -3.10
CA ALA A 167 -7.45 6.18 -1.83
C ALA A 167 -7.78 7.65 -1.52
N HIS A 168 -7.72 8.54 -2.53
CA HIS A 168 -8.10 9.95 -2.34
C HIS A 168 -9.57 10.07 -1.92
N ALA A 169 -10.47 9.37 -2.63
CA ALA A 169 -11.90 9.35 -2.31
C ALA A 169 -12.18 8.78 -0.91
N TYR A 170 -11.49 7.69 -0.53
CA TYR A 170 -11.63 7.07 0.80
C TYR A 170 -11.34 8.06 1.92
N PHE A 171 -10.15 8.69 1.92
CA PHE A 171 -9.74 9.59 3.00
C PHE A 171 -10.57 10.87 3.04
N MET A 172 -11.06 11.33 1.88
CA MET A 172 -11.97 12.46 1.82
C MET A 172 -13.33 12.13 2.43
N GLN A 173 -13.93 11.00 2.06
CA GLN A 173 -15.28 10.64 2.52
C GLN A 173 -15.32 10.12 3.95
N SER A 174 -14.33 9.30 4.35
CA SER A 174 -14.35 8.61 5.65
C SER A 174 -13.62 9.39 6.75
N GLU A 175 -12.52 10.06 6.43
CA GLU A 175 -11.67 10.74 7.42
C GLU A 175 -11.74 12.27 7.33
N GLN A 176 -12.33 12.82 6.26
CA GLN A 176 -12.33 14.26 5.98
C GLN A 176 -10.92 14.89 6.01
N ILE A 177 -9.93 14.13 5.53
CA ILE A 177 -8.54 14.58 5.45
C ILE A 177 -8.13 14.60 3.98
N PRO A 178 -7.89 15.80 3.40
CA PRO A 178 -7.31 15.92 2.07
C PRO A 178 -6.03 15.09 1.98
N THR A 179 -6.08 14.08 1.13
CA THR A 179 -5.00 13.10 0.96
C THR A 179 -4.66 12.99 -0.51
N GLN A 180 -3.37 12.96 -0.81
CA GLN A 180 -2.87 12.64 -2.15
C GLN A 180 -1.90 11.48 -2.05
N VAL A 181 -1.97 10.60 -3.04
CA VAL A 181 -1.21 9.37 -3.14
C VAL A 181 -0.63 9.26 -4.54
N ARG A 182 0.65 8.90 -4.63
CA ARG A 182 1.33 8.49 -5.85
C ARG A 182 1.99 7.13 -5.62
N LEU A 183 1.82 6.21 -6.55
CA LEU A 183 2.27 4.83 -6.52
C LEU A 183 2.99 4.55 -7.84
N ALA A 184 4.04 3.74 -7.77
CA ALA A 184 4.72 3.25 -8.96
C ALA A 184 5.32 1.88 -8.70
N VAL A 185 5.20 0.99 -9.68
CA VAL A 185 5.76 -0.36 -9.65
C VAL A 185 6.50 -0.62 -10.95
N ALA A 186 7.75 -1.03 -10.84
CA ALA A 186 8.61 -1.32 -11.98
C ALA A 186 9.33 -2.67 -11.82
N GLN A 187 9.66 -3.29 -12.95
CA GLN A 187 10.69 -4.31 -12.99
C GLN A 187 12.01 -3.67 -13.33
N MET A 188 13.03 -4.02 -12.56
CA MET A 188 14.40 -3.57 -12.77
C MET A 188 15.27 -4.76 -13.11
N SER A 189 16.18 -4.56 -14.06
CA SER A 189 17.21 -5.54 -14.39
C SER A 189 18.55 -4.85 -14.28
N THR A 190 19.39 -5.30 -13.34
CA THR A 190 20.76 -4.81 -13.22
C THR A 190 21.73 -5.75 -13.90
N ARG A 191 22.88 -5.23 -14.32
CA ARG A 191 23.91 -6.05 -14.96
C ARG A 191 24.44 -7.09 -13.98
N GLY A 192 24.15 -8.36 -14.24
CA GLY A 192 24.54 -9.49 -13.39
C GLY A 192 23.36 -10.16 -12.68
N ASP A 193 22.16 -9.59 -12.75
CA ASP A 193 20.95 -10.27 -12.29
C ASP A 193 20.58 -11.45 -13.19
N HIS A 194 20.12 -12.53 -12.57
CA HIS A 194 19.64 -13.73 -13.27
C HIS A 194 18.19 -13.58 -13.74
N ARG A 195 17.45 -12.64 -13.17
CA ARG A 195 16.06 -12.31 -13.50
C ARG A 195 15.78 -10.84 -13.16
N PRO A 196 14.82 -10.18 -13.81
CA PRO A 196 14.33 -8.89 -13.35
C PRO A 196 13.77 -9.01 -11.92
N ARG A 197 14.02 -7.99 -11.11
CA ARG A 197 13.47 -7.86 -9.75
C ARG A 197 12.38 -6.80 -9.74
N TRP A 198 11.36 -7.01 -8.94
CA TRP A 198 10.34 -6.00 -8.70
C TRP A 198 10.83 -4.95 -7.71
N ARG A 199 10.47 -3.70 -7.99
CA ARG A 199 10.66 -2.58 -7.08
C ARG A 199 9.45 -1.66 -7.18
N ALA A 200 9.07 -1.09 -6.06
CA ALA A 200 8.00 -0.12 -6.03
C ALA A 200 8.31 1.00 -5.05
N GLY A 201 7.64 2.13 -5.27
CA GLY A 201 7.62 3.20 -4.31
C GLY A 201 6.28 3.89 -4.33
N GLY A 202 6.02 4.62 -3.26
CA GLY A 202 4.86 5.48 -3.20
C GLY A 202 5.04 6.59 -2.20
N MET A 203 4.27 7.64 -2.39
CA MET A 203 4.21 8.81 -1.52
C MET A 203 2.76 9.09 -1.17
N LEU A 204 2.50 9.37 0.09
CA LEU A 204 1.21 9.80 0.61
C LEU A 204 1.42 11.10 1.37
N ILE A 205 0.66 12.14 1.05
CA ILE A 205 0.62 13.40 1.79
C ILE A 205 -0.80 13.68 2.27
N GLN A 206 -0.89 14.30 3.44
CA GLN A 206 -2.14 14.66 4.09
C GLN A 206 -2.05 16.07 4.64
N HIS A 207 -3.10 16.85 4.41
CA HIS A 207 -3.22 18.17 5.02
C HIS A 207 -3.42 18.07 6.54
N LEU A 208 -2.80 18.98 7.28
CA LEU A 208 -2.83 19.07 8.73
C LEU A 208 -3.48 20.42 9.13
N PRO A 209 -4.72 20.44 9.64
CA PRO A 209 -5.34 21.70 10.02
C PRO A 209 -4.57 22.41 11.16
N PRO A 210 -4.57 23.76 11.21
CA PRO A 210 -3.78 24.54 12.18
C PRO A 210 -4.14 24.31 13.67
N ASN A 211 -5.26 23.65 13.98
CA ASN A 211 -5.69 23.31 15.35
C ASN A 211 -5.67 21.79 15.65
N GLY A 212 -4.83 21.01 14.95
CA GLY A 212 -4.81 19.54 15.07
C GLY A 212 -5.96 18.88 14.30
N LEU A 213 -6.25 17.60 14.58
CA LEU A 213 -7.30 16.77 13.94
C LEU A 213 -8.74 17.24 14.20
N SER A 214 -8.96 18.55 14.39
CA SER A 214 -10.30 19.11 14.35
C SER A 214 -10.77 19.06 12.90
N MET A 215 -11.93 18.43 12.68
CA MET A 215 -12.64 18.41 11.39
C MET A 215 -12.55 19.80 10.75
N MET A 216 -12.03 19.86 9.52
CA MET A 216 -12.22 21.06 8.69
C MET A 216 -13.72 21.29 8.60
N ALA A 217 -14.16 22.55 8.72
CA ALA A 217 -15.55 22.90 8.48
C ALA A 217 -15.93 22.42 7.07
N ASP A 218 -16.94 21.55 6.99
CA ASP A 218 -17.55 20.94 5.82
C ASP A 218 -16.67 20.96 4.54
N LEU A 219 -15.78 19.98 4.42
CA LEU A 219 -15.12 19.70 3.13
C LEU A 219 -16.19 19.20 2.15
N PRO A 220 -16.32 19.83 0.97
CA PRO A 220 -17.30 19.40 -0.02
C PRO A 220 -16.83 18.16 -0.78
N GLY A 221 -17.74 17.21 -0.97
CA GLY A 221 -17.71 16.30 -2.12
C GLY A 221 -16.84 15.03 -2.03
N ASP A 222 -16.95 14.24 -3.10
CA ASP A 222 -16.41 12.90 -3.36
C ASP A 222 -14.86 12.79 -3.42
N GLY A 223 -14.14 13.80 -2.96
CA GLY A 223 -12.68 13.88 -3.02
C GLY A 223 -12.10 14.33 -4.37
N ASN A 224 -12.95 14.68 -5.33
CA ASN A 224 -12.54 15.28 -6.59
C ASN A 224 -12.79 16.80 -6.57
N PHE A 225 -11.74 17.58 -6.24
CA PHE A 225 -11.80 19.05 -6.23
C PHE A 225 -12.09 19.68 -7.61
N ASN A 226 -11.97 18.90 -8.70
CA ASN A 226 -12.29 19.32 -10.06
C ASN A 226 -13.68 18.87 -10.51
N ASN A 227 -14.46 18.18 -9.67
CA ASN A 227 -15.82 17.78 -9.99
C ASN A 227 -16.77 18.99 -9.78
N PRO A 228 -17.36 19.55 -10.85
CA PRO A 228 -18.23 20.72 -10.73
C PRO A 228 -19.54 20.44 -10.01
N ASN A 229 -19.91 19.17 -9.81
CA ASN A 229 -21.16 18.77 -9.15
C ASN A 229 -21.04 18.62 -7.64
N SER A 230 -19.82 18.46 -7.10
CA SER A 230 -19.56 18.17 -5.70
C SER A 230 -18.67 19.21 -5.01
N ALA A 231 -17.99 20.08 -5.77
CA ALA A 231 -17.16 21.16 -5.24
C ALA A 231 -18.02 22.30 -4.63
N ASP A 232 -17.68 22.73 -3.42
CA ASP A 232 -18.18 23.99 -2.86
C ASP A 232 -17.49 25.14 -3.62
N PRO A 233 -18.24 25.98 -4.35
CA PRO A 233 -17.67 27.10 -5.09
C PRO A 233 -17.00 28.15 -4.19
N ASP A 234 -17.30 28.17 -2.89
CA ASP A 234 -16.71 29.08 -1.91
C ASP A 234 -15.51 28.46 -1.15
N PHE A 235 -15.17 27.19 -1.39
CA PHE A 235 -14.00 26.55 -0.78
C PHE A 235 -12.70 27.10 -1.38
N VAL A 236 -11.93 27.80 -0.55
CA VAL A 236 -10.57 28.22 -0.87
C VAL A 236 -9.62 27.20 -0.29
N GLU A 237 -8.97 26.44 -1.17
CA GLU A 237 -7.90 25.53 -0.77
C GLU A 237 -6.74 26.32 -0.14
N ALA A 238 -6.19 25.81 0.97
CA ALA A 238 -5.05 26.45 1.61
C ALA A 238 -3.86 26.45 0.62
N ASP A 239 -3.25 27.63 0.40
CA ASP A 239 -2.14 27.81 -0.54
C ASP A 239 -1.02 26.77 -0.32
N GLY A 240 -0.71 26.46 0.94
CA GLY A 240 0.31 25.46 1.28
C GLY A 240 -0.05 24.04 0.84
N TRP A 241 -1.31 23.65 0.95
CA TRP A 241 -1.77 22.35 0.47
C TRP A 241 -1.76 22.29 -1.06
N ALA A 242 -2.20 23.34 -1.74
CA ALA A 242 -2.15 23.43 -3.20
C ALA A 242 -0.71 23.28 -3.72
N GLU A 243 0.27 23.94 -3.08
CA GLU A 243 1.69 23.81 -3.39
C GLU A 243 2.19 22.37 -3.16
N ALA A 244 1.89 21.78 -2.00
CA ALA A 244 2.34 20.42 -1.65
C ALA A 244 1.86 19.38 -2.68
N LYS A 245 0.59 19.49 -3.09
CA LYS A 245 -0.01 18.64 -4.13
C LYS A 245 0.61 18.88 -5.50
N ALA A 246 0.79 20.14 -5.90
CA ALA A 246 1.37 20.47 -7.21
C ALA A 246 2.78 19.88 -7.35
N LEU A 247 3.60 19.98 -6.30
CA LEU A 247 4.94 19.39 -6.26
C LEU A 247 4.89 17.86 -6.31
N LEU A 248 4.02 17.21 -5.51
CA LEU A 248 3.84 15.76 -5.56
C LEU A 248 3.41 15.28 -6.95
N GLY A 249 2.56 16.04 -7.65
CA GLY A 249 2.12 15.74 -9.02
C GLY A 249 3.23 15.74 -10.06
N THR A 250 4.41 16.30 -9.76
CA THR A 250 5.58 16.25 -10.65
C THR A 250 6.39 14.95 -10.52
N VAL A 251 6.13 14.14 -9.49
CA VAL A 251 6.87 12.91 -9.22
C VAL A 251 6.58 11.86 -10.29
N GLY A 252 7.63 11.48 -11.01
CA GLY A 252 7.56 10.42 -12.01
C GLY A 252 7.71 9.01 -11.43
N ASP A 253 7.16 8.02 -12.12
CA ASP A 253 7.23 6.61 -11.71
C ASP A 253 8.69 6.10 -11.59
N LEU A 254 9.57 6.59 -12.47
CA LEU A 254 11.00 6.29 -12.41
C LEU A 254 11.63 6.84 -11.13
N GLU A 255 11.25 8.03 -10.67
CA GLU A 255 11.79 8.60 -9.44
C GLU A 255 11.30 7.86 -8.20
N LEU A 256 10.12 7.24 -8.25
CA LEU A 256 9.59 6.38 -7.18
C LEU A 256 10.17 4.97 -7.21
N THR A 257 10.84 4.57 -8.28
CA THR A 257 11.41 3.21 -8.41
C THR A 257 12.93 3.19 -8.59
N ASP A 258 13.60 4.33 -8.74
CA ASP A 258 15.04 4.43 -8.96
C ASP A 258 15.86 4.01 -7.72
N PRO A 259 16.74 2.99 -7.80
CA PRO A 259 17.57 2.51 -6.70
C PRO A 259 18.64 3.51 -6.23
N ASP A 260 19.03 4.43 -7.10
CA ASP A 260 20.06 5.44 -6.82
C ASP A 260 19.45 6.73 -6.24
N LEU A 261 18.12 6.77 -6.10
CA LEU A 261 17.37 7.87 -5.50
C LEU A 261 16.68 7.41 -4.22
N SER A 262 17.26 7.78 -3.08
CA SER A 262 16.68 7.53 -1.77
C SER A 262 15.42 8.36 -1.50
N PRO A 263 14.56 7.92 -0.56
CA PRO A 263 13.40 8.68 -0.15
C PRO A 263 13.74 10.09 0.32
N GLU A 264 14.80 10.25 1.13
CA GLU A 264 15.26 11.55 1.63
C GLU A 264 15.68 12.49 0.49
N ARG A 265 16.40 11.98 -0.51
CA ARG A 265 16.83 12.79 -1.66
C ARG A 265 15.67 13.19 -2.56
N LEU A 266 14.68 12.30 -2.75
CA LEU A 266 13.46 12.65 -3.49
C LEU A 266 12.67 13.74 -2.76
N MET A 267 12.45 13.59 -1.45
CA MET A 267 11.76 14.60 -0.64
C MET A 267 12.50 15.95 -0.66
N PHE A 268 13.83 15.93 -0.57
CA PHE A 268 14.62 17.16 -0.68
C PHE A 268 14.46 17.80 -2.06
N ARG A 269 14.52 17.04 -3.17
CA ARG A 269 14.29 17.59 -4.52
C ARG A 269 12.94 18.29 -4.63
N LEU A 270 11.88 17.68 -4.08
CA LEU A 270 10.54 18.22 -4.14
C LEU A 270 10.33 19.44 -3.25
N TYR A 271 10.83 19.40 -2.01
CA TYR A 271 10.43 20.35 -0.96
C TYR A 271 11.60 21.14 -0.34
N HIS A 272 12.76 21.24 -0.99
CA HIS A 272 13.92 21.95 -0.44
C HIS A 272 13.67 23.44 -0.15
N GLU A 273 12.87 24.15 -0.96
CA GLU A 273 12.57 25.57 -0.76
C GLU A 273 11.71 25.78 0.49
N THR A 274 10.71 24.93 0.65
CA THR A 274 9.72 25.03 1.72
C THR A 274 10.23 24.40 3.02
N GLY A 275 11.08 23.39 2.90
CA GLY A 275 11.72 22.65 3.99
C GLY A 275 10.96 21.36 4.30
N VAL A 276 11.72 20.27 4.47
CA VAL A 276 11.21 18.95 4.86
C VAL A 276 11.87 18.50 6.15
N ARG A 277 11.07 18.03 7.12
CA ARG A 277 11.56 17.33 8.30
C ARG A 277 11.27 15.84 8.13
N VAL A 278 12.31 15.03 8.24
CA VAL A 278 12.25 13.57 8.08
C VAL A 278 12.27 12.89 9.46
N PHE A 279 11.47 11.84 9.65
CA PHE A 279 11.40 11.06 10.89
C PHE A 279 11.99 9.66 10.71
N PRO A 280 12.36 8.95 11.80
CA PRO A 280 12.93 7.59 11.74
C PRO A 280 12.15 6.66 10.79
N PRO A 281 12.85 5.90 9.93
CA PRO A 281 12.19 4.94 9.06
C PRO A 281 11.59 3.81 9.89
N GLN A 282 10.57 3.19 9.33
CA GLN A 282 9.94 1.97 9.82
C GLN A 282 10.20 0.88 8.79
N ASP A 283 10.99 -0.12 9.17
CA ASP A 283 11.29 -1.26 8.32
C ASP A 283 10.02 -2.08 8.06
N LEU A 284 9.96 -2.67 6.87
CA LEU A 284 8.88 -3.49 6.38
C LEU A 284 9.41 -4.86 6.01
N VAL A 285 8.66 -5.89 6.36
CA VAL A 285 9.04 -7.27 6.13
C VAL A 285 7.88 -8.01 5.52
N GLU A 286 8.16 -8.72 4.42
CA GLU A 286 7.22 -9.70 3.93
C GLU A 286 7.15 -10.87 4.92
N ARG A 287 5.95 -11.21 5.42
CA ARG A 287 5.75 -12.38 6.27
C ARG A 287 4.37 -12.99 6.07
N CYS A 288 4.35 -14.29 5.79
CA CYS A 288 3.12 -15.06 5.85
C CYS A 288 2.92 -15.67 7.24
N THR A 289 1.68 -15.71 7.72
CA THR A 289 1.30 -16.26 9.02
C THR A 289 0.75 -17.70 8.96
N CYS A 290 0.84 -18.37 7.80
CA CYS A 290 0.44 -19.78 7.69
C CYS A 290 1.42 -20.68 8.47
N SER A 291 0.90 -21.73 9.08
CA SER A 291 1.69 -22.82 9.65
C SER A 291 0.93 -24.13 9.47
N ALA A 292 1.64 -25.26 9.58
CA ALA A 292 1.00 -26.57 9.59
C ALA A 292 -0.06 -26.64 10.69
N ASP A 293 0.29 -26.22 11.91
CA ASP A 293 -0.62 -26.20 13.07
C ASP A 293 -1.91 -25.40 12.80
N ARG A 294 -1.83 -24.21 12.20
CA ARG A 294 -3.02 -23.39 11.91
C ARG A 294 -3.92 -24.04 10.86
N ILE A 295 -3.34 -24.69 9.86
CA ILE A 295 -4.10 -25.39 8.82
C ILE A 295 -4.70 -26.66 9.40
N GLU A 296 -3.97 -27.37 10.27
CA GLU A 296 -4.46 -28.53 10.98
C GLU A 296 -5.64 -28.18 11.89
N ASP A 297 -5.53 -27.11 12.68
CA ASP A 297 -6.63 -26.57 13.49
C ASP A 297 -7.83 -26.16 12.63
N MET A 298 -7.60 -25.52 11.47
CA MET A 298 -8.67 -25.17 10.55
C MET A 298 -9.38 -26.43 10.01
N LEU A 299 -8.62 -27.42 9.57
CA LEU A 299 -9.14 -28.69 9.04
C LEU A 299 -9.91 -29.46 10.11
N ALA A 300 -9.41 -29.48 11.35
CA ALA A 300 -10.05 -30.16 12.46
C ALA A 300 -11.36 -29.49 12.90
N ASN A 301 -11.41 -28.16 12.93
CA ASN A 301 -12.55 -27.42 13.49
C ASN A 301 -13.62 -27.01 12.47
N SER A 302 -13.25 -26.85 11.19
CA SER A 302 -14.16 -26.31 10.17
C SER A 302 -14.84 -27.39 9.33
N PHE A 303 -14.31 -28.61 9.32
CA PHE A 303 -14.80 -29.70 8.48
C PHE A 303 -15.02 -30.97 9.28
N SER A 304 -16.10 -31.67 8.94
CA SER A 304 -16.39 -33.00 9.48
C SER A 304 -15.37 -34.04 9.01
N GLU A 305 -15.34 -35.20 9.65
CA GLU A 305 -14.53 -36.33 9.18
C GLU A 305 -14.84 -36.74 7.74
N GLN A 306 -16.13 -36.73 7.37
CA GLN A 306 -16.55 -37.11 6.02
C GLN A 306 -16.09 -36.10 4.97
N GLU A 307 -16.21 -34.79 5.24
CA GLU A 307 -15.70 -33.74 4.34
C GLU A 307 -14.17 -33.83 4.18
N ARG A 308 -13.44 -34.13 5.25
CA ARG A 308 -11.97 -34.32 5.18
C ARG A 308 -11.59 -35.54 4.33
N GLN A 309 -12.36 -36.63 4.40
CA GLN A 309 -12.15 -37.79 3.53
C GLN A 309 -12.45 -37.47 2.06
N ASP A 310 -13.52 -36.71 1.80
CA ASP A 310 -13.90 -36.30 0.45
C ASP A 310 -12.88 -35.31 -0.17
N MET A 311 -12.19 -34.52 0.66
CA MET A 311 -11.09 -33.64 0.23
C MET A 311 -9.80 -34.39 -0.12
N ALA A 312 -9.63 -35.63 0.34
CA ALA A 312 -8.39 -36.36 0.16
C ALA A 312 -8.25 -36.88 -1.28
N VAL A 313 -7.15 -36.52 -1.95
CA VAL A 313 -6.79 -37.03 -3.27
C VAL A 313 -5.57 -37.93 -3.10
N ASN A 314 -5.67 -39.19 -3.53
CA ASN A 314 -4.65 -40.22 -3.30
C ASN A 314 -4.32 -40.46 -1.81
N GLY A 315 -5.28 -40.20 -0.90
CA GLY A 315 -5.11 -40.45 0.53
C GLY A 315 -4.46 -39.30 1.32
N GLU A 316 -4.21 -38.16 0.69
CA GLU A 316 -3.68 -36.95 1.34
C GLU A 316 -4.57 -35.74 1.04
N ILE A 317 -4.68 -34.84 2.02
CA ILE A 317 -5.26 -33.51 1.83
C ILE A 317 -4.10 -32.55 1.57
N GLU A 318 -4.04 -31.97 0.38
CA GLU A 318 -3.07 -30.92 0.04
C GLU A 318 -3.72 -29.55 0.17
N VAL A 319 -3.18 -28.70 1.05
CA VAL A 319 -3.62 -27.32 1.24
C VAL A 319 -2.49 -26.39 0.79
N VAL A 320 -2.76 -25.57 -0.22
CA VAL A 320 -1.83 -24.54 -0.70
C VAL A 320 -2.24 -23.19 -0.14
N CYS A 321 -1.35 -22.53 0.60
CA CYS A 321 -1.63 -21.19 1.11
C CYS A 321 -1.66 -20.17 -0.05
N GLU A 322 -2.78 -19.46 -0.23
CA GLU A 322 -2.93 -18.47 -1.30
C GLU A 322 -1.94 -17.30 -1.20
N PHE A 323 -1.44 -16.95 -0.01
CA PHE A 323 -0.50 -15.83 0.15
C PHE A 323 0.95 -16.20 -0.18
N CYS A 324 1.45 -17.33 0.34
CA CYS A 324 2.86 -17.70 0.21
C CYS A 324 3.15 -18.86 -0.73
N SER A 325 2.11 -19.48 -1.30
CA SER A 325 2.19 -20.66 -2.15
C SER A 325 2.82 -21.89 -1.47
N ALA A 326 2.96 -21.89 -0.14
CA ALA A 326 3.42 -23.05 0.61
C ALA A 326 2.35 -24.15 0.57
N ALA A 327 2.76 -25.36 0.16
CA ALA A 327 1.92 -26.55 0.15
C ALA A 327 2.13 -27.35 1.44
N TYR A 328 1.03 -27.67 2.11
CA TYR A 328 0.97 -28.51 3.30
C TYR A 328 0.19 -29.77 2.99
N ARG A 329 0.68 -30.92 3.46
CA ARG A 329 0.05 -32.23 3.22
C ARG A 329 -0.30 -32.87 4.54
N PHE A 330 -1.55 -33.30 4.65
CA PHE A 330 -2.08 -33.90 5.87
C PHE A 330 -2.70 -35.25 5.55
N ASN A 331 -2.60 -36.16 6.53
CA ASN A 331 -3.33 -37.43 6.48
C ASN A 331 -4.76 -37.19 7.01
N PRO A 332 -5.81 -37.52 6.25
CA PRO A 332 -7.21 -37.28 6.65
C PRO A 332 -7.61 -38.00 7.96
N HIS A 333 -6.86 -39.01 8.39
CA HIS A 333 -7.09 -39.75 9.64
C HIS A 333 -6.27 -39.25 10.84
N HIS A 334 -5.41 -38.24 10.66
CA HIS A 334 -4.56 -37.71 11.73
C HIS A 334 -5.31 -36.81 12.72
N PHE A 335 -6.45 -36.29 12.31
CA PHE A 335 -7.22 -35.35 13.09
C PHE A 335 -8.14 -36.09 14.08
N HIS A 336 -7.85 -35.96 15.38
CA HIS A 336 -8.62 -36.59 16.46
C HIS A 336 -9.91 -35.86 16.81
#